data_AF-A0A957YHL9-F1
#
_entry.id   AF-A0A957YHL9-F1
#
_cell.length_a   1.000
_cell.length_b   1.000
_cell.length_c   1.000
_cell.angle_alpha   90.00
_cell.angle_beta   90.00
_cell.angle_gamma   90.00
#
_symmetry.space_group_name_H-M   'P 1'
#
loop_
_entity.id
_entity.type
_entity.pdbx_description
1 polymer ?
#
loop_
_entity_poly.entity_id
_entity_poly.type
_entity_poly.pdbx_seq_one_letter_code
_entity_poly.pdbx_strand_id
1 'polypeptide(L)'
;ELPGVNPEDIDISVVGETLKLTGSRQPEELGEGSRYHRRERGFGKFTRTFQLPFAVEADQVEAVFDKGILHISLPRAEAEKPKKITVKAA
;
A
#
# COMPACT_ATOMS: atom_id res chain seq x y z
N GLU A 1 -2.73 -5.85 5.86
CA GLU A 1 -1.78 -6.96 6.10
C GLU A 1 -1.69 -7.85 4.87
N LEU A 2 -0.50 -8.41 4.60
CA LEU A 2 -0.18 -9.28 3.48
C LEU A 2 0.74 -10.44 3.92
N PRO A 3 0.37 -11.24 4.95
CA PRO A 3 1.23 -12.31 5.42
C PRO A 3 1.45 -13.37 4.32
N GLY A 4 2.70 -13.83 4.18
CA GLY A 4 3.11 -14.84 3.19
C GLY A 4 3.20 -14.31 1.76
N VAL A 5 3.31 -13.01 1.56
CA VAL A 5 3.59 -12.37 0.27
C VAL A 5 5.04 -11.89 0.26
N ASN A 6 5.76 -12.14 -0.84
CA ASN A 6 7.11 -11.61 -1.00
C ASN A 6 7.03 -10.12 -1.34
N PRO A 7 7.88 -9.25 -0.77
CA PRO A 7 7.86 -7.81 -1.07
C PRO A 7 8.00 -7.48 -2.56
N GLU A 8 8.74 -8.30 -3.30
CA GLU A 8 8.94 -8.17 -4.74
C GLU A 8 7.66 -8.41 -5.57
N ASP A 9 6.68 -9.12 -5.00
CA ASP A 9 5.37 -9.35 -5.63
C ASP A 9 4.36 -8.23 -5.31
N ILE A 10 4.80 -7.14 -4.66
CA ILE A 10 3.97 -6.00 -4.28
C ILE A 10 4.31 -4.80 -5.15
N ASP A 11 3.31 -4.24 -5.81
CA ASP A 11 3.41 -2.99 -6.56
C ASP A 11 2.55 -1.91 -5.91
N ILE A 12 3.14 -0.73 -5.75
CA ILE A 12 2.51 0.44 -5.13
C ILE A 12 2.70 1.62 -6.08
N SER A 13 1.60 2.29 -6.42
CA SER A 13 1.62 3.50 -7.24
C SER A 13 0.72 4.56 -6.65
N VAL A 14 1.13 5.82 -6.81
CA VAL A 14 0.36 6.99 -6.41
C VAL A 14 0.23 7.92 -7.61
N VAL A 15 -0.99 8.35 -7.91
CA VAL A 15 -1.28 9.35 -8.94
C VAL A 15 -2.25 10.36 -8.35
N GLY A 16 -1.77 11.59 -8.12
CA GLY A 16 -2.55 12.63 -7.44
C GLY A 16 -2.96 12.23 -6.03
N GLU A 17 -4.25 11.98 -5.84
CA GLU A 17 -4.86 11.58 -4.57
C GLU A 17 -5.20 10.08 -4.51
N THR A 18 -4.82 9.31 -5.53
CA THR A 18 -5.16 7.89 -5.63
C THR A 18 -3.93 7.03 -5.35
N LEU A 19 -4.00 6.23 -4.29
CA LEU A 19 -3.05 5.15 -4.01
C LEU A 19 -3.60 3.84 -4.54
N LYS A 20 -2.80 3.14 -5.34
CA LYS A 20 -3.10 1.78 -5.82
C LYS A 20 -2.05 0.82 -5.28
N LEU A 21 -2.54 -0.27 -4.69
CA LEU A 21 -1.76 -1.39 -4.19
C LEU A 21 -2.17 -2.65 -4.96
N THR A 22 -1.22 -3.30 -5.60
CA THR A 22 -1.44 -4.60 -6.26
C THR A 22 -0.42 -5.63 -5.82
N GLY A 23 -0.76 -6.90 -6.01
CA GLY A 23 0.18 -7.99 -5.78
C GLY A 23 -0.48 -9.35 -5.87
N SER A 24 0.26 -10.40 -5.51
CA SER A 24 -0.24 -11.77 -5.54
C SER A 24 0.23 -12.54 -4.31
N ARG A 25 -0.66 -13.36 -3.74
CA ARG A 25 -0.27 -14.39 -2.78
C ARG A 25 -0.24 -15.73 -3.49
N GLN A 26 0.92 -16.37 -3.56
CA GLN A 26 1.01 -17.69 -4.14
C GLN A 26 0.33 -18.74 -3.25
N PRO A 27 -0.28 -19.79 -3.85
CA PRO A 27 -0.69 -20.95 -3.09
C PRO A 27 0.55 -21.63 -2.48
N GLU A 28 0.40 -22.23 -1.30
CA GLU A 28 1.45 -23.05 -0.72
C GLU A 28 1.58 -24.36 -1.52
N GLU A 29 2.81 -24.72 -1.89
CA GLU A 29 3.11 -25.99 -2.52
C GLU A 29 3.11 -27.09 -1.47
N LEU A 30 2.32 -28.15 -1.72
CA LEU A 30 2.35 -29.34 -0.88
C LEU A 30 3.48 -30.25 -1.33
N GLY A 31 4.21 -30.81 -0.37
CA GLY A 31 5.17 -31.88 -0.65
C GLY A 31 4.48 -33.15 -1.18
N GLU A 32 5.24 -34.02 -1.84
CA GLU A 32 4.73 -35.28 -2.37
C GLU A 32 3.95 -36.10 -1.33
N GLY A 33 2.83 -36.68 -1.74
CA GLY A 33 1.96 -37.47 -0.87
C GLY A 33 1.11 -36.67 0.12
N SER A 34 1.25 -35.34 0.18
CA SER A 34 0.49 -34.49 1.10
C SER A 34 -0.82 -34.00 0.47
N ARG A 35 -1.86 -33.82 1.31
CA ARG A 35 -3.15 -33.25 0.90
C ARG A 35 -3.71 -32.31 1.96
N TYR A 36 -4.41 -31.26 1.52
CA TYR A 36 -5.15 -30.39 2.42
C TYR A 36 -6.32 -31.14 3.06
N HIS A 37 -6.41 -31.14 4.38
CA HIS A 37 -7.65 -31.49 5.09
C HIS A 37 -8.62 -30.31 5.14
N ARG A 38 -8.07 -29.08 5.27
CA ARG A 38 -8.80 -27.81 5.26
C ARG A 38 -7.88 -26.71 4.78
N ARG A 39 -8.44 -25.76 4.02
CA ARG A 39 -7.72 -24.59 3.53
C ARG A 39 -8.60 -23.36 3.66
N GLU A 40 -8.23 -22.45 4.55
CA GLU A 40 -9.00 -21.23 4.84
C GLU A 40 -8.34 -19.98 4.29
N ARG A 41 -7.00 -20.00 4.20
CA ARG A 41 -6.23 -18.86 3.69
C ARG A 41 -6.39 -18.79 2.18
N GLY A 42 -7.04 -17.72 1.73
CA GLY A 42 -7.13 -17.38 0.32
C GLY A 42 -5.75 -17.05 -0.28
N PHE A 43 -5.64 -17.28 -1.59
CA PHE A 43 -4.47 -17.02 -2.43
C PHE A 43 -4.94 -16.38 -3.74
N GLY A 44 -4.00 -15.90 -4.54
CA GLY A 44 -4.25 -15.23 -5.82
C GLY A 44 -3.92 -13.74 -5.81
N LYS A 45 -4.29 -13.08 -6.89
CA LYS A 45 -4.04 -11.65 -7.11
C LYS A 45 -4.96 -10.80 -6.25
N PHE A 46 -4.44 -9.68 -5.76
CA PHE A 46 -5.21 -8.67 -5.06
C PHE A 46 -4.95 -7.29 -5.67
N THR A 47 -5.95 -6.43 -5.53
CA THR A 47 -5.83 -5.01 -5.84
C THR A 47 -6.66 -4.23 -4.83
N ARG A 48 -6.10 -3.17 -4.29
CA ARG A 48 -6.82 -2.18 -3.49
C ARG A 48 -6.48 -0.79 -3.99
N THR A 49 -7.51 0.05 -4.07
CA THR A 49 -7.38 1.44 -4.44
C THR A 49 -7.95 2.28 -3.31
N PHE A 50 -7.22 3.31 -2.91
CA PHE A 50 -7.61 4.24 -1.87
C PHE A 50 -7.66 5.64 -2.47
N GLN A 51 -8.81 6.31 -2.30
CA GLN A 51 -8.89 7.75 -2.50
C GLN A 51 -8.45 8.43 -1.21
N LEU A 52 -7.40 9.24 -1.30
CA LEU A 52 -6.86 10.02 -0.21
C LEU A 52 -7.59 11.36 -0.13
N PRO A 53 -7.68 11.97 1.07
CA PRO A 53 -8.30 13.28 1.23
C PRO A 53 -7.35 14.45 0.92
N PHE A 54 -6.18 14.17 0.34
CA PHE A 54 -5.14 15.14 0.02
C PHE A 54 -4.24 14.64 -1.12
N ALA A 55 -3.64 15.58 -1.85
CA ALA A 55 -2.58 15.29 -2.81
C ALA A 55 -1.28 14.87 -2.11
N VAL A 56 -0.60 13.85 -2.65
CA VAL A 56 0.63 13.27 -2.08
C VAL A 56 1.88 13.88 -2.75
N GLU A 57 2.92 14.12 -1.97
CA GLU A 57 4.27 14.37 -2.48
C GLU A 57 4.92 13.04 -2.90
N ALA A 58 4.75 12.66 -4.16
CA ALA A 58 5.06 11.31 -4.65
C ALA A 58 6.55 10.94 -4.49
N ASP A 59 7.45 11.92 -4.64
CA ASP A 59 8.90 11.70 -4.57
C ASP A 59 9.39 11.37 -3.14
N GLN A 60 8.55 11.56 -2.13
CA GLN A 60 8.87 11.29 -0.72
C GLN A 60 8.07 10.13 -0.12
N VAL A 61 7.40 9.33 -0.96
CA VAL A 61 6.67 8.15 -0.49
C VAL A 61 7.64 7.07 -0.07
N GLU A 62 7.43 6.52 1.12
CA GLU A 62 8.19 5.39 1.64
C GLU A 62 7.27 4.20 1.93
N ALA A 63 7.76 2.99 1.68
CA ALA A 63 7.06 1.76 2.01
C ALA A 63 7.99 0.80 2.75
N VAL A 64 7.51 0.24 3.85
CA VAL A 64 8.24 -0.73 4.68
C VAL A 64 7.38 -1.95 4.88
N PHE A 65 7.95 -3.13 4.63
CA PHE A 65 7.29 -4.41 4.85
C PHE A 65 8.00 -5.20 5.94
N ASP A 66 7.34 -5.41 7.07
CA ASP A 66 7.87 -6.22 8.17
C ASP A 66 6.79 -7.18 8.68
N LYS A 67 7.18 -8.44 8.90
CA LYS A 67 6.34 -9.50 9.50
C LYS A 67 4.93 -9.61 8.90
N GLY A 68 4.82 -9.45 7.58
CA GLY A 68 3.53 -9.55 6.87
C GLY A 68 2.68 -8.28 6.91
N ILE A 69 3.20 -7.17 7.42
CA ILE A 69 2.53 -5.87 7.46
C ILE A 69 3.24 -4.89 6.53
N LEU A 70 2.47 -4.29 5.62
CA LEU A 70 2.92 -3.22 4.75
C LEU A 70 2.52 -1.88 5.37
N HIS A 71 3.54 -1.08 5.70
CA HIS A 71 3.40 0.31 6.11
C HIS A 71 3.76 1.22 4.93
N ILE A 72 2.89 2.19 4.63
CA ILE A 72 3.09 3.17 3.56
C ILE A 72 2.99 4.56 4.18
N SER A 73 4.06 5.34 4.08
CA SER A 73 4.11 6.74 4.52
C SER A 73 3.87 7.64 3.31
N LEU A 74 2.82 8.47 3.40
CA LEU A 74 2.37 9.34 2.30
C LEU A 74 2.41 10.81 2.77
N PRO A 75 3.52 11.53 2.53
CA PRO A 75 3.59 12.95 2.86
C PRO A 75 2.59 13.77 2.05
N ARG A 76 1.92 14.72 2.70
CA ARG A 76 1.02 15.66 1.99
C ARG A 76 1.86 16.60 1.12
N ALA A 77 1.36 16.90 -0.07
CA ALA A 77 1.95 17.91 -0.93
C ALA A 77 2.04 19.27 -0.20
N GLU A 78 3.16 19.98 -0.35
CA GLU A 78 3.37 21.30 0.27
C GLU A 78 2.27 22.31 -0.10
N ALA A 79 1.73 22.21 -1.31
CA ALA A 79 0.66 23.08 -1.79
C ALA A 79 -0.63 22.99 -0.96
N GLU A 80 -0.87 21.85 -0.31
CA GLU A 80 -2.03 21.64 0.56
C GLU A 80 -1.83 22.06 2.01
N LYS A 81 -0.58 22.38 2.41
CA LYS A 81 -0.37 22.86 3.78
C LYS A 81 -1.01 24.24 3.93
N PRO A 82 -1.70 24.49 5.06
CA PRO A 82 -2.34 25.77 5.30
C PRO A 82 -1.31 26.89 5.30
N LYS A 83 -1.52 27.88 4.43
CA LYS A 83 -0.65 29.06 4.33
C LYS A 83 -1.10 30.12 5.33
N LYS A 84 -0.15 30.69 6.07
CA LYS A 84 -0.41 31.84 6.92
C LYS A 84 -0.68 33.07 6.06
N ILE A 85 -1.81 33.73 6.28
CA ILE A 85 -2.15 34.99 5.59
C ILE A 85 -1.91 36.15 6.56
N THR A 86 -1.04 37.08 6.17
CA THR A 86 -0.83 38.32 6.93
C THR A 86 -1.85 39.37 6.51
N VAL A 87 -2.62 39.87 7.47
CA VAL A 87 -3.55 40.99 7.25
C VAL A 87 -2.75 42.29 7.14
N LYS A 88 -2.93 43.05 6.05
CA LYS A 88 -2.34 44.38 5.88
C LYS A 88 -3.31 45.46 6.36
N ALA A 89 -2.81 46.44 7.11
CA ALA A 89 -3.55 47.66 7.46
C ALA A 89 -3.49 48.66 6.29
N ALA A 90 -4.54 49.47 6.15
CA ALA A 90 -4.66 50.55 5.16
C ALA A 90 -3.90 51.80 5.60
#